data_AF-A0A5C5X7S8-F1
#
_entry.id   AF-A0A5C5X7S8-F1
#
_cell.length_a   1.000
_cell.length_b   1.000
_cell.length_c   1.000
_cell.angle_alpha   90.00
_cell.angle_beta   90.00
_cell.angle_gamma   90.00
#
_symmetry.space_group_name_H-M   'P 1'
#
loop_
_entity.id
_entity.type
_entity.pdbx_description
1 polymer ?
#
loop_
_entity_poly.entity_id
_entity_poly.type
_entity_poly.pdbx_seq_one_letter_code
_entity_poly.pdbx_strand_id
1 'polypeptide(L)'
;MDDGKWVHPGDNVIKTVVPFLNEPVDFLSVASMKGESSGHLADKPDDSSLFHEMRGSDSIIVPDLPWRDVNRSLFIAVNRVPGDDIGIALDFRKGAETDPSVIASDWGDGTCKWRRVSDSLTEFLQRVGL
;
A
#
# COMPACT_ATOMS: atom_id res chain seq x y z
N MET A 1 -13.38 -22.52 -12.48
CA MET A 1 -13.61 -22.78 -11.04
C MET A 1 -13.32 -21.47 -10.35
N ASP A 2 -14.25 -21.00 -9.53
CA ASP A 2 -14.01 -19.89 -8.60
C ASP A 2 -13.09 -20.44 -7.50
N ASP A 3 -11.80 -20.12 -7.58
CA ASP A 3 -10.77 -20.65 -6.68
C ASP A 3 -10.73 -19.92 -5.31
N GLY A 4 -11.84 -19.34 -4.85
CA GLY A 4 -11.86 -18.51 -3.63
C GLY A 4 -11.05 -17.22 -3.76
N LYS A 5 -10.94 -16.68 -4.98
CA LYS A 5 -10.20 -15.45 -5.31
C LYS A 5 -10.88 -14.26 -4.65
N TRP A 6 -10.08 -13.36 -4.06
CA TRP A 6 -10.55 -12.04 -3.63
C TRP A 6 -11.39 -11.43 -4.75
N VAL A 7 -12.65 -11.13 -4.47
CA VAL A 7 -13.54 -10.50 -5.44
C VAL A 7 -13.20 -9.02 -5.45
N HIS A 8 -12.82 -8.50 -6.61
CA HIS A 8 -12.54 -7.07 -6.72
C HIS A 8 -13.83 -6.28 -6.42
N PRO A 9 -13.84 -5.35 -5.44
CA PRO A 9 -15.05 -4.63 -5.01
C PRO A 9 -15.56 -3.62 -6.04
N GLY A 10 -14.76 -3.35 -7.07
CA GLY A 10 -15.07 -2.42 -8.16
C GLY A 10 -14.39 -1.07 -7.98
N ASP A 11 -13.94 -0.48 -9.10
CA ASP A 11 -13.11 0.74 -9.08
C ASP A 11 -13.83 1.93 -8.42
N ASN A 12 -15.16 2.03 -8.59
CA ASN A 12 -15.96 3.08 -7.95
C ASN A 12 -15.98 2.96 -6.41
N VAL A 13 -15.98 1.74 -5.89
CA VAL A 13 -15.94 1.48 -4.45
C VAL A 13 -14.56 1.86 -3.91
N ILE A 14 -13.49 1.42 -4.58
CA ILE A 14 -12.12 1.79 -4.22
C ILE A 14 -11.94 3.32 -4.26
N LYS A 15 -12.40 4.00 -5.30
CA LYS A 15 -12.33 5.47 -5.41
C LYS A 15 -13.13 6.19 -4.32
N THR A 16 -14.22 5.60 -3.83
CA THR A 16 -14.97 6.16 -2.70
C THR A 16 -14.19 6.03 -1.38
N VAL A 17 -13.49 4.90 -1.19
CA VAL A 17 -12.72 4.62 0.02
C VAL A 17 -11.35 5.31 0.02
N VAL A 18 -10.73 5.45 -1.15
CA VAL A 18 -9.40 6.04 -1.37
C VAL A 18 -9.51 7.16 -2.44
N PRO A 19 -10.08 8.32 -2.10
CA PRO A 19 -10.43 9.34 -3.10
C PRO A 19 -9.25 10.03 -3.78
N PHE A 20 -8.04 9.91 -3.21
CA PHE A 20 -6.80 10.45 -3.79
C PHE A 20 -6.07 9.45 -4.71
N LEU A 21 -6.56 8.21 -4.81
CA LEU A 21 -6.04 7.22 -5.74
C LEU A 21 -6.72 7.44 -7.10
N ASN A 22 -5.98 7.97 -8.06
CA ASN A 22 -6.54 8.43 -9.33
C ASN A 22 -6.71 7.32 -10.38
N GLU A 23 -5.91 6.27 -10.28
CA GLU A 23 -5.88 5.15 -11.23
C GLU A 23 -6.45 3.87 -10.59
N PRO A 24 -7.02 2.95 -11.40
CA PRO A 24 -7.55 1.70 -10.88
C PRO A 24 -6.45 0.76 -10.38
N VAL A 25 -6.75 0.00 -9.35
CA VAL A 25 -5.84 -1.01 -8.80
C VAL A 25 -6.45 -2.39 -8.90
N ASP A 26 -5.61 -3.42 -8.88
CA ASP A 26 -6.03 -4.80 -8.72
C ASP A 26 -5.41 -5.39 -7.45
N PHE A 27 -6.21 -6.17 -6.72
CA PHE A 27 -5.71 -6.89 -5.54
C PHE A 27 -4.76 -8.00 -5.95
N LEU A 28 -3.63 -8.06 -5.25
CA LEU A 28 -2.55 -9.00 -5.50
C LEU A 28 -2.89 -10.41 -5.02
N SER A 29 -2.39 -11.41 -5.73
CA SER A 29 -2.26 -12.77 -5.17
C SER A 29 -1.18 -12.78 -4.08
N VAL A 30 -1.23 -13.73 -3.14
CA VAL A 30 -0.17 -13.89 -2.10
C VAL A 30 1.22 -14.03 -2.74
N ALA A 31 1.34 -14.72 -3.88
CA ALA A 31 2.60 -14.85 -4.59
C ALA A 31 3.11 -13.50 -5.12
N SER A 32 2.20 -12.67 -5.66
CA SER A 32 2.52 -11.33 -6.14
C SER A 32 2.87 -10.37 -5.01
N MET A 33 2.16 -10.44 -3.87
CA MET A 33 2.44 -9.59 -2.69
C MET A 33 3.91 -9.68 -2.26
N LYS A 34 4.51 -10.89 -2.31
CA LYS A 34 5.92 -11.09 -1.98
C LYS A 34 6.87 -10.33 -2.91
N GLY A 35 6.58 -10.31 -4.20
CA GLY A 35 7.42 -9.62 -5.20
C GLY A 35 7.32 -8.11 -5.07
N GLU A 36 6.07 -7.61 -5.05
CA GLU A 36 5.79 -6.17 -4.97
C GLU A 36 6.28 -5.56 -3.64
N SER A 37 6.27 -6.34 -2.55
CA SER A 37 6.74 -5.88 -1.23
C SER A 37 8.25 -6.02 -1.01
N SER A 38 9.04 -6.22 -2.07
CA SER A 38 10.51 -6.34 -1.97
C SER A 38 11.20 -5.06 -1.45
N GLY A 39 10.61 -3.89 -1.70
CA GLY A 39 11.07 -2.61 -1.18
C GLY A 39 12.42 -2.12 -1.75
N HIS A 40 12.79 -2.57 -2.95
CA HIS A 40 14.09 -2.24 -3.56
C HIS A 40 14.30 -0.74 -3.84
N LEU A 41 13.23 0.06 -3.87
CA LEU A 41 13.28 1.52 -4.05
C LEU A 41 13.83 2.23 -2.80
N ALA A 42 13.60 1.66 -1.61
CA ALA A 42 14.10 2.20 -0.35
C ALA A 42 15.65 2.22 -0.26
N ASP A 43 16.32 1.38 -1.03
CA ASP A 43 17.78 1.21 -0.96
C ASP A 43 18.55 2.16 -1.91
N LYS A 44 17.84 2.97 -2.70
CA LYS A 44 18.42 3.94 -3.63
C LYS A 44 18.01 5.37 -3.25
N PRO A 45 18.95 6.31 -3.02
CA PRO A 45 18.60 7.62 -2.49
C PRO A 45 17.56 8.42 -3.30
N ASP A 46 17.70 8.44 -4.63
CA ASP A 46 16.79 9.20 -5.50
C ASP A 46 15.39 8.57 -5.54
N ASP A 47 15.33 7.24 -5.68
CA ASP A 47 14.07 6.49 -5.66
C ASP A 47 13.41 6.59 -4.26
N SER A 48 14.16 6.39 -3.18
CA SER A 48 13.67 6.53 -1.81
C SER A 48 13.01 7.89 -1.56
N SER A 49 13.64 8.97 -2.01
CA SER A 49 13.10 10.33 -1.91
C SER A 49 11.86 10.53 -2.78
N LEU A 50 11.88 10.05 -4.02
CA LEU A 50 10.74 10.17 -4.95
C LEU A 50 9.53 9.37 -4.46
N PHE A 51 9.75 8.15 -3.97
CA PHE A 51 8.71 7.20 -3.59
C PHE A 51 8.30 7.27 -2.11
N HIS A 52 8.98 8.12 -1.32
CA HIS A 52 8.92 8.15 0.14
C HIS A 52 9.01 6.75 0.75
N GLU A 53 9.91 5.92 0.24
CA GLU A 53 10.16 4.58 0.75
C GLU A 53 11.43 4.56 1.57
N MET A 54 11.41 3.89 2.71
CA MET A 54 12.61 3.68 3.50
C MET A 54 12.58 2.36 4.25
N ARG A 55 13.75 1.95 4.68
CA ARG A 55 13.95 0.71 5.41
C ARG A 55 14.05 1.00 6.90
N GLY A 56 13.02 0.64 7.67
CA GLY A 56 13.00 0.89 9.12
C GLY A 56 14.11 0.17 9.90
N SER A 57 14.75 -0.88 9.34
CA SER A 57 15.91 -1.52 9.99
C SER A 57 17.16 -0.64 10.03
N ASP A 58 17.21 0.37 9.16
CA ASP A 58 18.42 1.19 8.96
C ASP A 58 18.32 2.50 9.77
N SER A 59 17.19 2.70 10.46
CA SER A 59 16.88 3.87 11.27
C SER A 59 16.63 3.47 12.73
N ILE A 60 17.10 4.30 13.65
CA ILE A 60 16.80 4.17 15.09
C ILE A 60 15.32 4.53 15.36
N ILE A 61 14.73 5.36 14.51
CA ILE A 61 13.36 5.85 14.63
C ILE A 61 12.49 5.14 13.59
N VAL A 62 11.38 4.56 14.03
CA VAL A 62 10.35 4.05 13.12
C VAL A 62 9.77 5.25 12.36
N PRO A 63 9.91 5.29 11.04
CA PRO A 63 9.44 6.43 10.27
C PRO A 63 7.93 6.49 10.26
N ASP A 64 7.39 7.69 10.45
CA ASP A 64 5.96 7.97 10.31
C ASP A 64 5.61 8.31 8.86
N LEU A 65 4.31 8.36 8.56
CA LEU A 65 3.82 8.91 7.30
C LEU A 65 4.34 10.35 7.12
N PRO A 66 4.69 10.78 5.88
CA PRO A 66 4.33 10.16 4.61
C PRO A 66 5.30 9.09 4.07
N TRP A 67 6.28 8.66 4.86
CA TRP A 67 7.20 7.59 4.46
C TRP A 67 6.54 6.23 4.61
N ARG A 68 6.77 5.28 3.70
CA ARG A 68 6.47 3.85 3.89
C ARG A 68 7.69 3.13 4.41
N ASP A 69 7.54 2.43 5.52
CA ASP A 69 8.54 1.48 6.01
C ASP A 69 8.40 0.15 5.27
N VAL A 70 9.33 -0.14 4.36
CA VAL A 70 9.27 -1.36 3.52
C VAL A 70 9.46 -2.64 4.34
N ASN A 71 10.04 -2.57 5.54
CA ASN A 71 10.17 -3.73 6.42
C ASN A 71 8.89 -4.02 7.22
N ARG A 72 7.98 -3.04 7.31
CA ARG A 72 6.74 -3.13 8.09
C ARG A 72 5.51 -2.86 7.23
N SER A 73 5.61 -3.10 5.92
CA SER A 73 4.48 -2.97 5.02
C SER A 73 4.38 -4.14 4.05
N LEU A 74 3.16 -4.39 3.57
CA LEU A 74 2.86 -5.42 2.59
C LEU A 74 1.88 -4.85 1.57
N PHE A 75 2.25 -4.82 0.30
CA PHE A 75 1.32 -4.46 -0.77
C PHE A 75 0.18 -5.48 -0.87
N ILE A 76 -1.04 -4.98 -0.98
CA ILE A 76 -2.24 -5.79 -1.21
C ILE A 76 -2.93 -5.46 -2.52
N ALA A 77 -2.69 -4.28 -3.09
CA ALA A 77 -3.14 -3.91 -4.42
C ALA A 77 -2.13 -2.96 -5.09
N VAL A 78 -2.00 -3.06 -6.42
CA VAL A 78 -1.14 -2.20 -7.25
C VAL A 78 -1.90 -1.76 -8.48
N ASN A 79 -1.37 -0.77 -9.22
CA ASN A 79 -1.98 -0.30 -10.46
C ASN A 79 -2.31 -1.47 -11.41
N ARG A 80 -3.52 -1.43 -11.98
CA ARG A 80 -3.90 -2.33 -13.07
C ARG A 80 -3.13 -2.02 -14.35
N VAL A 81 -2.81 -0.74 -14.58
CA VAL A 81 -2.11 -0.25 -15.75
C VAL A 81 -0.59 -0.28 -15.49
N PRO A 82 0.19 -1.07 -16.25
CA PRO A 82 1.64 -1.05 -16.11
C PRO A 82 2.19 0.33 -16.46
N GLY A 83 3.05 0.88 -15.59
CA GLY A 83 3.76 2.13 -15.84
C GLY A 83 3.46 3.26 -14.85
N ASP A 84 2.37 3.20 -14.07
CA ASP A 84 2.20 4.11 -12.93
C ASP A 84 2.38 3.39 -11.60
N ASP A 85 3.17 4.02 -10.74
CA ASP A 85 3.61 3.46 -9.46
C ASP A 85 2.61 3.82 -8.35
N ILE A 86 1.41 3.24 -8.41
CA ILE A 86 0.40 3.35 -7.35
C ILE A 86 0.16 2.03 -6.65
N GLY A 87 -0.18 2.09 -5.36
CA GLY A 87 -0.61 0.91 -4.64
C GLY A 87 -1.23 1.17 -3.27
N ILE A 88 -1.83 0.11 -2.74
CA ILE A 88 -2.42 0.02 -1.41
C ILE A 88 -1.63 -1.03 -0.63
N ALA A 89 -1.22 -0.70 0.59
CA ALA A 89 -0.45 -1.56 1.44
C ALA A 89 -1.03 -1.64 2.86
N LEU A 90 -0.79 -2.77 3.51
CA LEU A 90 -0.92 -2.93 4.95
C LEU A 90 0.29 -2.31 5.64
N ASP A 91 0.06 -1.65 6.77
CA ASP A 91 1.08 -1.03 7.62
C ASP A 91 1.08 -1.67 9.01
N PHE A 92 2.15 -2.41 9.29
CA PHE A 92 2.37 -3.18 10.52
C PHE A 92 3.23 -2.45 11.55
N ARG A 93 3.40 -1.12 11.46
CA ARG A 93 4.13 -0.36 12.48
C ARG A 93 3.60 -0.53 13.90
N LYS A 94 2.28 -0.76 14.05
CA LYS A 94 1.62 -1.07 15.33
C LYS A 94 1.95 -2.47 15.86
N GLY A 95 2.53 -3.35 15.05
CA GLY A 95 2.94 -4.71 15.41
C GLY A 95 2.33 -5.77 14.47
N ALA A 96 3.06 -6.87 14.25
CA ALA A 96 2.64 -7.95 13.35
C ALA A 96 1.39 -8.71 13.83
N GLU A 97 1.15 -8.73 15.15
CA GLU A 97 -0.01 -9.40 15.78
C GLU A 97 -1.25 -8.50 15.88
N THR A 98 -1.19 -7.28 15.32
CA THR A 98 -2.29 -6.32 15.35
C THR A 98 -3.01 -6.27 14.01
N ASP A 99 -4.27 -5.85 14.02
CA ASP A 99 -5.00 -5.51 12.80
C ASP A 99 -4.30 -4.30 12.12
N PRO A 100 -3.61 -4.49 10.97
CA PRO A 100 -2.73 -3.49 10.42
C PRO A 100 -3.53 -2.32 9.85
N SER A 101 -2.97 -1.11 9.90
CA SER A 101 -3.58 0.02 9.20
C SER A 101 -3.45 -0.15 7.69
N VAL A 102 -4.30 0.52 6.92
CA VAL A 102 -4.22 0.52 5.46
C VAL A 102 -3.71 1.88 4.98
N ILE A 103 -2.69 1.87 4.14
CA ILE A 103 -2.10 3.06 3.53
C ILE A 103 -2.15 2.95 2.00
N ALA A 104 -2.16 4.07 1.31
CA ALA A 104 -2.10 4.13 -0.15
C ALA A 104 -1.17 5.24 -0.61
N SER A 105 -0.59 5.06 -1.79
CA SER A 105 0.25 6.04 -2.49
C SER A 105 -0.58 7.23 -2.98
N ASP A 106 -0.05 8.43 -2.85
CA ASP A 106 -0.60 9.69 -3.33
C ASP A 106 0.47 10.47 -4.11
N TRP A 107 0.20 10.75 -5.38
CA TRP A 107 1.09 11.48 -6.29
C TRP A 107 0.71 12.96 -6.45
N GLY A 108 -0.16 13.50 -5.58
CA GLY A 108 -0.77 14.82 -5.74
C GLY A 108 0.20 16.01 -5.85
N ASP A 109 1.48 15.86 -5.50
CA ASP A 109 2.50 16.92 -5.56
C ASP A 109 3.77 16.55 -6.34
N GLY A 110 3.74 15.50 -7.15
CA GLY A 110 4.88 15.05 -7.97
C GLY A 110 5.87 14.13 -7.24
N THR A 111 5.59 13.78 -5.98
CA THR A 111 6.26 12.69 -5.25
C THR A 111 5.23 11.70 -4.73
N CYS A 112 5.60 10.43 -4.56
CA CYS A 112 4.71 9.40 -4.02
C CYS A 112 4.73 9.48 -2.50
N LYS A 113 3.71 10.08 -1.90
CA LYS A 113 3.53 10.13 -0.44
C LYS A 113 2.58 9.04 0.00
N TRP A 114 2.83 8.47 1.17
CA TRP A 114 1.95 7.46 1.74
C TRP A 114 0.96 8.09 2.70
N ARG A 115 -0.33 7.81 2.50
CA ARG A 115 -1.41 8.34 3.33
C ARG A 115 -2.22 7.21 3.93
N ARG A 116 -2.65 7.40 5.18
CA ARG A 116 -3.56 6.48 5.85
C ARG A 116 -4.94 6.55 5.20
N VAL A 117 -5.47 5.38 4.86
CA VAL A 117 -6.82 5.16 4.33
C VAL A 117 -7.77 4.72 5.44
N SER A 118 -7.29 3.83 6.31
CA SER A 118 -8.05 3.19 7.37
C SER A 118 -7.13 2.88 8.55
N ASP A 119 -7.67 2.92 9.77
CA ASP A 119 -6.89 2.59 10.97
C ASP A 119 -6.65 1.10 11.14
N SER A 120 -7.46 0.27 10.48
CA SER A 120 -7.35 -1.20 10.48
C SER A 120 -7.77 -1.82 9.14
N LEU A 121 -7.32 -3.05 8.87
CA LEU A 121 -7.70 -3.82 7.67
C LEU A 121 -9.17 -4.23 7.77
N THR A 122 -9.63 -4.62 8.96
CA THR A 122 -11.05 -4.95 9.18
C THR A 122 -11.98 -3.80 8.76
N GLU A 123 -11.69 -2.57 9.17
CA GLU A 123 -12.48 -1.39 8.78
C GLU A 123 -12.41 -1.15 7.26
N PHE A 124 -11.22 -1.31 6.67
CA PHE A 124 -11.05 -1.15 5.23
C PHE A 124 -11.89 -2.17 4.44
N LEU A 125 -11.83 -3.45 4.81
CA LEU A 125 -12.60 -4.53 4.18
C LEU A 125 -14.11 -4.27 4.26
N GLN A 126 -14.61 -3.86 5.43
CA GLN A 126 -16.01 -3.47 5.60
C GLN A 126 -16.41 -2.30 4.68
N ARG A 127 -15.55 -1.29 4.53
CA ARG A 127 -15.81 -0.13 3.67
C ARG A 127 -15.80 -0.47 2.18
N VAL A 128 -15.03 -1.48 1.77
CA VAL A 128 -15.02 -1.96 0.37
C VAL A 128 -16.03 -3.09 0.13
N GLY A 129 -16.74 -3.56 1.15
CA GLY A 129 -17.78 -4.59 1.03
C GLY A 129 -17.25 -6.02 0.95
N LEU A 130 -16.11 -6.30 1.60
CA LEU A 130 -15.47 -7.62 1.71
C LEU A 130 -15.49 -8.16 3.14
#